data_AF-A0A7V3FWT4-F1
#
_entry.id   AF-A0A7V3FWT4-F1
#
_cell.length_a   1.000
_cell.length_b   1.000
_cell.length_c   1.000
_cell.angle_alpha   90.00
_cell.angle_beta   90.00
_cell.angle_gamma   90.00
#
_symmetry.space_group_name_H-M   'P 1'
#
loop_
_entity.id
_entity.type
_entity.pdbx_description
1 polymer ?
#
loop_
_entity_poly.entity_id
_entity_poly.type
_entity_poly.pdbx_seq_one_letter_code
_entity_poly.pdbx_strand_id
1 'polypeptide(L)'
;MLKLHIQSLIVFLFIASTIFSQTIVLPDNWIFKIGDDPSFSAENIDESDWVKTKVPGNWEDQGFPNYDGYAWYRLHFRFDNSQFQNEELYLFLGRIDDVDETFLN
;
A
#
# COMPACT_ATOMS: atom_id res chain seq x y z
N MET A 1 -58.36 -36.41 16.50
CA MET A 1 -57.40 -36.54 15.38
C MET A 1 -57.53 -35.33 14.47
N LEU A 2 -56.69 -34.32 14.64
CA LEU A 2 -56.51 -33.23 13.67
C LEU A 2 -55.05 -33.31 13.22
N LYS A 3 -54.82 -33.58 11.93
CA LYS A 3 -53.48 -33.62 11.31
C LYS A 3 -53.01 -32.17 11.12
N LEU A 4 -51.97 -31.76 11.83
CA LEU A 4 -51.22 -30.55 11.50
C LEU A 4 -50.26 -30.90 10.36
N HIS A 5 -50.36 -30.21 9.23
CA HIS A 5 -49.51 -30.46 8.09
C HIS A 5 -49.06 -29.14 7.45
N ILE A 6 -47.72 -29.02 7.36
CA ILE A 6 -46.89 -28.29 6.40
C ILE A 6 -46.97 -26.74 6.46
N GLN A 7 -45.90 -25.93 6.41
CA GLN A 7 -44.52 -26.08 5.92
C GLN A 7 -43.59 -25.23 6.79
N SER A 8 -42.46 -25.79 7.24
CA SER A 8 -41.35 -24.99 7.74
C SER A 8 -40.80 -24.16 6.60
N LEU A 9 -41.09 -22.86 6.61
CA LEU A 9 -40.46 -21.88 5.74
C LEU A 9 -39.01 -21.70 6.22
N ILE A 10 -38.08 -22.46 5.64
CA ILE A 10 -36.65 -22.19 5.82
C ILE A 10 -36.34 -20.96 4.96
N VAL A 11 -36.37 -19.79 5.58
CA VAL A 11 -35.83 -18.56 4.99
C VAL A 11 -34.31 -18.72 5.01
N PHE A 12 -33.73 -19.15 3.88
CA PHE A 12 -32.30 -19.06 3.65
C PHE A 12 -31.95 -17.58 3.46
N LEU A 13 -31.61 -16.91 4.56
CA LEU A 13 -30.98 -15.60 4.50
C LEU A 13 -29.56 -15.84 3.95
N PHE A 14 -29.41 -15.81 2.62
CA PHE A 14 -28.10 -15.63 2.00
C PHE A 14 -27.66 -14.22 2.37
N ILE A 15 -26.99 -14.09 3.52
CA ILE A 15 -26.17 -12.92 3.79
C ILE A 15 -25.05 -13.03 2.77
N ALA A 16 -25.19 -12.30 1.66
CA ALA A 16 -24.10 -12.08 0.75
C ALA A 16 -23.04 -11.34 1.57
N SER A 17 -22.10 -12.08 2.14
CA SER A 17 -20.90 -11.53 2.75
C SER A 17 -20.15 -10.86 1.61
N THR A 18 -20.37 -9.55 1.44
CA THR A 18 -19.54 -8.75 0.56
C THR A 18 -18.14 -8.79 1.14
N ILE A 19 -17.26 -9.58 0.53
CA ILE A 19 -15.83 -9.59 0.84
C ILE A 19 -15.31 -8.24 0.37
N PHE A 20 -15.22 -7.27 1.28
CA PHE A 20 -14.46 -6.05 1.02
C PHE A 20 -12.99 -6.39 1.21
N SER A 21 -12.19 -6.28 0.14
CA SER A 21 -10.74 -6.23 0.31
C SER A 21 -10.42 -4.97 1.12
N GLN A 22 -9.86 -5.16 2.31
CA GLN A 22 -9.40 -4.05 3.14
C GLN A 22 -8.18 -3.44 2.46
N THR A 23 -8.32 -2.21 1.96
CA THR A 23 -7.24 -1.47 1.32
C THR A 23 -6.69 -0.44 2.29
N ILE A 24 -5.39 -0.50 2.56
CA ILE A 24 -4.66 0.58 3.22
C ILE A 24 -4.17 1.52 2.12
N VAL A 25 -4.63 2.76 2.15
CA VAL A 25 -4.11 3.79 1.25
C VAL A 25 -2.81 4.33 1.84
N LEU A 26 -1.72 4.16 1.11
CA LEU A 26 -0.43 4.73 1.47
C LEU A 26 -0.48 6.26 1.36
N PRO A 27 0.22 7.01 2.24
CA PRO A 27 0.36 8.44 2.11
C PRO A 27 0.90 8.86 0.73
N ASP A 28 0.46 10.01 0.24
CA ASP A 28 0.88 10.59 -1.04
C ASP A 28 2.15 11.46 -0.91
N ASN A 29 2.64 11.66 0.31
CA ASN A 29 3.85 12.42 0.61
C ASN A 29 4.96 11.47 1.09
N TRP A 30 5.98 11.31 0.26
CA TRP A 30 7.10 10.39 0.46
C TRP A 30 8.39 11.15 0.72
N ILE A 31 9.38 10.45 1.24
CA ILE A 31 10.74 10.95 1.48
C ILE A 31 11.57 10.56 0.25
N PHE A 32 12.31 11.50 -0.30
CA PHE A 32 12.97 11.37 -1.60
C PHE A 32 14.41 11.86 -1.57
N LYS A 33 15.28 11.12 -2.26
CA LYS A 33 16.69 11.49 -2.45
C LYS A 33 17.20 10.99 -3.78
N ILE A 34 17.88 11.86 -4.51
CA ILE A 34 18.60 11.51 -5.73
C ILE A 34 19.89 10.73 -5.43
N GLY A 35 20.33 9.93 -6.39
CA GLY A 35 21.52 9.09 -6.29
C GLY A 35 21.19 7.63 -6.04
N ASP A 36 22.22 6.78 -6.12
CA ASP A 36 22.11 5.34 -5.95
C ASP A 36 23.07 4.86 -4.85
N ASP A 37 22.53 4.66 -3.64
CA ASP A 37 23.29 4.11 -2.52
C ASP A 37 22.47 2.97 -1.89
N PRO A 38 22.91 1.70 -1.98
CA PRO A 38 22.19 0.57 -1.41
C PRO A 38 21.93 0.68 0.10
N SER A 39 22.71 1.48 0.83
CA SER A 39 22.48 1.74 2.26
C SER A 39 21.13 2.44 2.52
N PHE A 40 20.55 3.09 1.51
CA PHE A 40 19.24 3.73 1.59
C PHE A 40 18.07 2.74 1.75
N SER A 41 18.30 1.43 1.56
CA SER A 41 17.32 0.37 1.85
C SER A 41 17.21 0.02 3.34
N ALA A 42 18.19 0.40 4.17
CA ALA A 42 18.20 0.02 5.57
C ALA A 42 17.01 0.66 6.33
N GLU A 43 16.44 -0.09 7.29
CA GLU A 43 15.30 0.36 8.09
C GLU A 43 15.58 1.70 8.78
N ASN A 44 16.75 1.82 9.41
CA ASN A 44 17.14 2.96 10.24
C ASN A 44 18.35 3.70 9.64
N ILE A 45 18.08 4.80 8.93
CA ILE A 45 19.10 5.71 8.37
C ILE A 45 18.79 7.16 8.75
N ASP A 46 19.78 8.04 8.60
CA ASP A 46 19.56 9.48 8.71
C ASP A 46 18.87 9.99 7.43
N GLU A 47 17.64 10.47 7.59
CA GLU A 47 16.82 11.04 6.51
C GLU A 47 16.82 12.57 6.53
N SER A 48 17.66 13.20 7.36
CA SER A 48 17.63 14.66 7.60
C SER A 48 17.93 15.52 6.37
N ASP A 49 18.65 14.98 5.40
CA ASP A 49 18.99 15.65 4.13
C ASP A 49 18.12 15.21 2.94
N TRP A 50 17.09 14.40 3.20
CA TRP A 50 16.11 13.98 2.20
C TRP A 50 15.00 15.03 2.09
N VAL A 51 14.36 15.10 0.92
CA VAL A 51 13.26 16.03 0.67
C VAL A 51 11.92 15.31 0.69
N LYS A 52 10.85 16.05 0.89
CA LYS A 52 9.50 15.51 0.69
C LYS A 52 9.11 15.62 -0.78
N THR A 53 8.52 14.57 -1.33
CA THR A 53 7.99 14.54 -2.70
C THR A 53 6.56 14.03 -2.68
N LYS A 54 5.76 14.46 -3.66
CA LYS A 54 4.40 13.99 -3.86
C LYS A 54 4.37 12.88 -4.90
N VAL A 55 3.58 11.84 -4.62
CA VAL A 55 3.25 10.77 -5.56
C VAL A 55 1.74 10.70 -5.80
N PRO A 56 1.29 10.34 -7.02
CA PRO A 56 2.09 10.16 -8.23
C PRO A 56 2.61 11.50 -8.78
N GLY A 57 3.73 11.48 -9.49
CA GLY A 57 4.32 12.64 -10.13
C GLY A 57 5.79 12.43 -10.48
N ASN A 58 6.29 13.20 -11.45
CA ASN A 58 7.69 13.16 -11.88
C ASN A 58 8.56 13.96 -10.89
N TRP A 59 9.79 13.55 -10.62
CA TRP A 59 10.69 14.30 -9.73
C TRP A 59 11.22 15.59 -10.38
N GLU A 60 11.24 15.65 -11.72
CA GLU A 60 11.68 16.80 -12.50
C GLU A 60 10.79 18.01 -12.24
N ASP A 61 9.48 17.77 -12.15
CA ASP A 61 8.46 18.77 -11.84
C ASP A 61 8.48 19.19 -10.36
N GLN A 62 9.28 18.50 -9.53
CA GLN A 62 9.33 18.63 -8.07
C GLN A 62 10.68 19.11 -7.54
N GLY A 63 11.48 19.75 -8.40
CA GLY A 63 12.71 20.43 -8.00
C GLY A 63 14.00 19.77 -8.49
N PHE A 64 13.90 18.72 -9.31
CA PHE A 64 15.05 18.02 -9.90
C PHE A 64 15.04 18.09 -11.44
N PRO A 65 14.97 19.30 -12.04
CA PRO A 65 14.83 19.43 -13.49
C PRO A 65 16.04 18.85 -14.24
N ASN A 66 15.75 18.03 -15.26
CA ASN A 66 16.76 17.33 -16.07
C ASN A 66 17.65 16.36 -15.28
N TYR A 67 17.23 15.94 -14.08
CA TYR A 67 17.93 14.87 -13.38
C TYR A 67 17.68 13.54 -14.09
N ASP A 68 18.76 12.89 -14.52
CA ASP A 68 18.75 11.60 -15.19
C ASP A 68 19.64 10.65 -14.39
N GLY A 69 19.03 9.62 -13.79
CA GLY A 69 19.69 8.69 -12.90
C GLY A 69 18.72 8.00 -11.94
N TYR A 70 19.29 7.34 -10.94
CA TYR A 70 18.52 6.64 -9.91
C TYR A 70 18.14 7.58 -8.77
N ALA A 71 17.00 7.29 -8.15
CA ALA A 71 16.57 7.97 -6.95
C ALA A 71 15.86 6.99 -6.02
N TRP A 72 15.84 7.33 -4.74
CA TRP A 72 15.22 6.54 -3.70
C TRP A 72 13.98 7.23 -3.17
N TYR A 73 12.95 6.41 -2.99
CA TYR A 73 11.67 6.77 -2.39
C TYR A 73 11.51 5.98 -1.10
N ARG A 74 11.21 6.66 0.00
CA ARG A 74 10.98 6.06 1.32
C ARG A 74 9.65 6.51 1.89
N LEU A 75 8.94 5.58 2.51
CA LEU A 75 7.65 5.81 3.15
C LEU A 75 7.57 5.01 4.45
N HIS A 76 7.26 5.70 5.54
CA HIS A 76 6.92 5.08 6.82
C HIS A 76 5.40 4.98 6.94
N PHE A 77 4.88 3.78 7.13
CA PHE A 77 3.45 3.54 7.31
C PHE A 77 3.19 2.61 8.49
N ARG A 78 1.96 2.66 9.01
CA ARG A 78 1.49 1.81 10.11
C ARG A 78 0.07 1.38 9.80
N PHE A 79 -0.27 0.16 10.19
CA PHE A 79 -1.62 -0.37 10.13
C PHE A 79 -1.89 -1.21 11.37
N ASP A 80 -3.17 -1.44 11.67
CA ASP A 80 -3.54 -2.28 12.80
C ASP A 80 -3.42 -3.76 12.39
N ASN A 81 -2.39 -4.43 12.90
CA ASN A 81 -2.13 -5.83 12.63
C ASN A 81 -3.32 -6.75 13.00
N SER A 82 -4.19 -6.34 13.93
CA SER A 82 -5.36 -7.14 14.31
C SER A 82 -6.36 -7.30 13.17
N GLN A 83 -6.38 -6.35 12.22
CA GLN A 83 -7.30 -6.35 11.08
C GLN A 83 -6.87 -7.28 9.93
N PHE A 84 -5.61 -7.74 9.94
CA PHE A 84 -4.98 -8.47 8.83
C PHE A 84 -4.28 -9.77 9.30
N GLN A 85 -4.64 -10.30 10.47
CA GLN A 85 -4.02 -11.53 10.97
C GLN A 85 -4.31 -12.70 10.03
N ASN A 86 -3.26 -13.34 9.52
CA ASN A 86 -3.30 -14.45 8.56
C ASN A 86 -3.83 -14.07 7.16
N GLU A 87 -3.84 -12.79 6.81
CA GLU A 87 -4.16 -12.34 5.46
C GLU A 87 -2.89 -12.22 4.60
N GLU A 88 -3.02 -12.48 3.30
CA GLU A 88 -1.98 -12.14 2.34
C GLU A 88 -2.05 -10.64 2.04
N LEU A 89 -0.90 -9.97 2.17
CA LEU A 89 -0.77 -8.55 1.87
C LEU A 89 -0.11 -8.35 0.51
N TYR A 90 -0.69 -7.44 -0.26
CA TYR A 90 -0.19 -7.05 -1.57
C TYR A 90 0.17 -5.57 -1.55
N LEU A 91 1.40 -5.24 -1.95
CA LEU A 91 1.86 -3.87 -2.10
C LEU A 91 1.66 -3.42 -3.54
N PHE A 92 0.91 -2.33 -3.73
CA PHE A 92 0.64 -1.74 -5.04
C PHE A 92 1.26 -0.34 -5.11
N LEU A 93 2.38 -0.19 -5.83
CA LEU A 93 3.12 1.07 -5.95
C LEU A 93 2.75 1.91 -7.18
N GLY A 94 1.90 1.38 -8.06
CA GLY A 94 1.47 2.07 -9.27
C GLY A 94 2.43 1.84 -10.44
N ARG A 95 2.58 2.86 -11.30
CA ARG A 95 3.44 2.78 -12.48
C ARG A 95 4.82 3.35 -12.15
N ILE A 96 5.83 2.63 -12.61
CA ILE A 96 7.22 3.06 -12.62
C ILE A 96 7.57 3.45 -14.06
N ASP A 97 8.42 4.48 -14.23
CA ASP A 97 8.81 4.97 -15.55
C ASP A 97 9.70 3.94 -16.27
N ASP A 98 10.84 3.61 -15.66
CA ASP A 98 11.79 2.61 -16.20
C ASP A 98 11.83 1.32 -15.37
N VAL A 99 12.46 1.35 -14.19
CA VAL A 99 12.70 0.18 -13.34
C VAL A 99 12.62 0.54 -11.87
N ASP A 100 12.27 -0.44 -11.03
CA ASP A 100 12.28 -0.32 -9.58
C ASP A 100 12.93 -1.54 -8.89
N GLU A 101 13.43 -1.30 -7.68
CA GLU A 101 13.69 -2.33 -6.69
C GLU A 101 13.00 -1.91 -5.39
N THR A 102 12.19 -2.81 -4.83
CA THR A 102 11.36 -2.51 -3.65
C THR A 102 11.82 -3.32 -2.45
N PHE A 103 12.05 -2.61 -1.34
CA PHE A 103 12.44 -3.18 -0.06
C PHE A 103 11.35 -2.94 0.99
N LEU A 104 11.15 -3.91 1.89
CA LEU A 104 10.26 -3.80 3.03
C LEU A 104 10.90 -4.51 4.22
N ASN A 105 11.43 -3.72 5.17
CA ASN A 105 12.02 -4.12 6.46
C ASN A 105 12.70 -5.51 6.48
#